data_AF-A0A9P8TVZ7-F1
#
_entry.id   AF-A0A9P8TVZ7-F1
#
_cell.length_a   1.000
_cell.length_b   1.000
_cell.length_c   1.000
_cell.angle_alpha   90.00
_cell.angle_beta   90.00
_cell.angle_gamma   90.00
#
_symmetry.space_group_name_H-M   'P 1'
#
loop_
_entity.id
_entity.type
_entity.pdbx_description
1 polymer ?
#
loop_
_entity_poly.entity_id
_entity_poly.type
_entity_poly.pdbx_seq_one_letter_code
_entity_poly.pdbx_strand_id
1 'polypeptide(L)'
;MDSLPFELVSHILSNLPPADYKSARLTCRAFNDALAKPTFNTLATFIDPAFAQQTMERTAADLSRRPKSIWSPGCSVPAGLPVPQSFLFAMHVALRGTPCPGAASSRDSSFTAGNFGRSIGMDDLTEDLLRQAMFRYALYLSYTYGGEGEAPQLWVMNPKRWGQQR
;
A
#
# COMPACT_ATOMS: atom_id res chain seq x y z
N MET A 1 -6.98 -16.97 19.81
CA MET A 1 -5.70 -16.66 19.16
C MET A 1 -5.02 -15.47 19.81
N ASP A 2 -5.75 -14.44 20.25
CA ASP A 2 -5.17 -13.22 20.85
C ASP A 2 -4.45 -13.44 22.19
N SER A 3 -4.56 -14.63 22.79
CA SER A 3 -3.84 -15.03 24.00
C SER A 3 -2.53 -15.80 23.73
N LEU A 4 -2.21 -16.08 22.46
CA LEU A 4 -0.97 -16.76 22.10
C LEU A 4 0.21 -15.76 22.08
N PRO A 5 1.40 -16.16 22.57
CA PRO A 5 2.62 -15.40 22.37
C PRO A 5 2.91 -15.12 20.90
N PHE A 6 3.46 -13.93 20.62
CA PHE A 6 3.77 -13.46 19.26
C PHE A 6 4.70 -14.42 18.51
N GLU A 7 5.61 -15.07 19.22
CA GLU A 7 6.58 -16.03 18.69
C GLU A 7 5.88 -17.26 18.10
N LEU A 8 4.85 -17.76 18.78
CA LEU A 8 4.07 -18.91 18.30
C LEU A 8 3.21 -18.52 17.09
N VAL A 9 2.61 -17.33 17.11
CA VAL A 9 1.87 -16.80 15.96
C VAL A 9 2.80 -16.65 14.76
N SER A 10 4.00 -16.08 14.95
CA SER A 10 5.01 -15.93 13.89
C SER A 10 5.45 -17.28 13.34
N HIS A 11 5.65 -18.28 14.19
CA HIS A 11 6.05 -19.63 13.77
C HIS A 11 4.95 -20.35 12.99
N ILE A 12 3.68 -20.21 13.38
CA ILE A 12 2.55 -20.76 12.60
C ILE A 12 2.51 -20.11 11.21
N LEU A 13 2.68 -18.80 11.17
CA LEU A 13 2.62 -18.03 9.93
C LEU A 13 3.81 -18.28 9.00
N SER A 14 5.00 -18.60 9.54
CA SER A 14 6.16 -18.96 8.70
C SER A 14 5.97 -20.26 7.93
N ASN A 15 5.03 -21.11 8.36
CA ASN A 15 4.69 -22.35 7.66
C ASN A 15 3.64 -22.13 6.54
N LEU A 16 3.05 -20.95 6.42
CA LEU A 16 2.10 -20.64 5.35
C LEU A 16 2.81 -20.16 4.09
N PRO A 17 2.34 -20.55 2.88
CA PRO A 17 2.78 -19.94 1.64
C PRO A 17 2.53 -18.43 1.62
N PRO A 18 3.44 -17.61 1.06
CA PRO A 18 3.26 -16.15 1.00
C PRO A 18 1.99 -15.70 0.25
N ALA A 19 1.48 -16.52 -0.67
CA ALA A 19 0.23 -16.27 -1.37
C ALA A 19 -0.98 -16.19 -0.42
N ASP A 20 -0.96 -16.96 0.67
CA ASP A 20 -2.07 -17.08 1.62
C ASP A 20 -2.04 -16.00 2.71
N TYR A 21 -0.96 -15.22 2.80
CA TYR A 21 -0.80 -14.20 3.84
C TYR A 21 -1.93 -13.17 3.83
N LYS A 22 -2.41 -12.77 2.64
CA LYS A 22 -3.52 -11.81 2.53
C LYS A 22 -4.79 -12.35 3.16
N SER A 23 -5.12 -13.62 2.93
CA SER A 23 -6.29 -14.28 3.50
C SER A 23 -6.12 -14.53 5.00
N ALA A 24 -4.94 -14.99 5.42
CA ALA A 24 -4.61 -15.25 6.82
C ALA A 24 -4.75 -13.98 7.68
N ARG A 25 -4.38 -12.80 7.16
CA ARG A 25 -4.54 -11.52 7.85
C ARG A 25 -5.99 -11.17 8.21
N LEU A 26 -6.97 -11.69 7.48
CA LEU A 26 -8.38 -11.39 7.72
C LEU A 26 -8.98 -12.25 8.86
N THR A 27 -8.24 -13.22 9.38
CA THR A 27 -8.77 -14.17 10.38
C THR A 27 -8.86 -13.58 11.78
N CYS A 28 -7.83 -12.88 12.25
CA CYS A 28 -7.77 -12.29 13.58
C CYS A 28 -6.74 -11.15 13.67
N ARG A 29 -6.81 -10.37 14.76
CA ARG A 29 -5.92 -9.22 14.99
C ARG A 29 -4.46 -9.64 15.10
N ALA A 30 -4.15 -10.68 15.87
CA ALA A 30 -2.77 -11.18 16.01
C ALA A 30 -2.12 -11.57 14.67
N PHE A 31 -2.89 -12.19 13.76
CA PHE A 31 -2.41 -12.54 12.43
C PHE A 31 -2.23 -11.31 11.55
N ASN A 32 -3.18 -10.38 11.62
CA ASN A 32 -3.05 -9.11 10.93
C ASN A 32 -1.78 -8.37 11.39
N ASP A 33 -1.51 -8.29 12.69
CA ASP A 33 -0.37 -7.56 13.24
C ASP A 33 0.97 -8.20 12.85
N ALA A 34 1.05 -9.55 12.87
CA ALA A 34 2.27 -10.26 12.47
C ALA A 34 2.56 -10.18 10.96
N LEU A 35 1.52 -10.28 10.11
CA LEU A 35 1.69 -10.31 8.65
C LEU A 35 1.53 -8.94 7.98
N ALA A 36 1.07 -7.92 8.70
CA ALA A 36 0.82 -6.58 8.18
C ALA A 36 2.06 -6.00 7.51
N LYS A 37 3.19 -5.95 8.24
CA LYS A 37 4.44 -5.38 7.73
C LYS A 37 4.99 -6.14 6.51
N PRO A 38 5.11 -7.49 6.53
CA PRO A 38 5.51 -8.24 5.33
C PRO A 38 4.63 -7.99 4.11
N THR A 39 3.31 -7.88 4.32
CA THR A 39 2.35 -7.73 3.21
C THR A 39 2.45 -6.38 2.52
N PHE A 40 2.82 -5.32 3.27
CA PHE A 40 2.96 -3.97 2.72
C PHE A 40 4.41 -3.59 2.42
N ASN A 41 5.37 -4.50 2.52
CA ASN A 41 6.78 -4.18 2.30
C ASN A 41 7.03 -3.62 0.89
N THR A 42 6.39 -4.20 -0.14
CA THR A 42 6.45 -3.68 -1.51
C THR A 42 5.82 -2.29 -1.63
N LEU A 43 4.85 -1.92 -0.80
CA LEU A 43 4.30 -0.57 -0.83
C LEU A 43 5.31 0.45 -0.29
N ALA A 44 6.02 0.13 0.80
CA ALA A 44 7.01 1.03 1.40
C ALA A 44 8.15 1.38 0.43
N THR A 45 8.57 0.44 -0.42
CA THR A 45 9.65 0.68 -1.38
C THR A 45 9.29 1.68 -2.47
N PHE A 46 8.00 1.97 -2.69
CA PHE A 46 7.54 2.93 -3.70
C PHE A 46 7.65 4.40 -3.25
N ILE A 47 8.09 4.65 -2.01
CA ILE A 47 8.43 6.00 -1.55
C ILE A 47 9.68 6.53 -2.26
N ASP A 48 10.66 5.67 -2.51
CA ASP A 48 11.83 6.04 -3.30
C ASP A 48 11.41 6.11 -4.79
N PRO A 49 11.42 7.32 -5.41
CA PRO A 49 10.99 7.49 -6.78
C PRO A 49 11.88 6.72 -7.76
N ALA A 50 13.18 6.60 -7.50
CA ALA A 50 14.11 5.90 -8.39
C ALA A 50 13.86 4.39 -8.36
N PHE A 51 13.72 3.82 -7.15
CA PHE A 51 13.39 2.41 -6.98
C PHE A 51 12.02 2.06 -7.58
N ALA A 52 11.01 2.92 -7.34
CA ALA A 52 9.67 2.74 -7.91
C ALA A 52 9.71 2.70 -9.44
N GLN A 53 10.42 3.67 -10.06
CA GLN A 53 10.57 3.75 -11.50
C GLN A 53 11.24 2.51 -12.08
N GLN A 54 12.38 2.11 -11.51
CA GLN A 54 13.12 0.92 -11.94
C GLN A 54 12.27 -0.35 -11.82
N THR A 55 11.50 -0.48 -10.74
CA THR A 55 10.60 -1.62 -10.52
C THR A 55 9.51 -1.68 -11.57
N MET A 56 8.90 -0.55 -11.92
CA MET A 56 7.87 -0.49 -12.97
C MET A 56 8.46 -0.80 -14.34
N GLU A 57 9.59 -0.21 -14.70
CA GLU A 57 10.26 -0.45 -15.99
C GLU A 57 10.65 -1.92 -16.15
N ARG A 58 11.21 -2.53 -15.11
CA ARG A 58 11.54 -3.96 -15.11
C ARG A 58 10.30 -4.84 -15.25
N THR A 59 9.21 -4.48 -14.57
CA THR A 59 7.95 -5.23 -14.64
C THR A 59 7.31 -5.10 -16.03
N ALA A 60 7.40 -3.92 -16.66
CA ALA A 60 6.87 -3.67 -17.99
C ALA A 60 7.73 -4.30 -19.10
N ALA A 61 9.05 -4.39 -18.89
CA ALA A 61 9.99 -5.02 -19.82
C ALA A 61 9.94 -6.56 -19.79
N ASP A 62 9.30 -7.16 -18.79
CA ASP A 62 9.10 -8.60 -18.70
C ASP A 62 8.14 -9.10 -19.80
N LEU A 63 8.72 -9.52 -20.93
CA LEU A 63 8.01 -10.03 -22.10
C LEU A 63 7.19 -11.30 -21.83
N SER A 64 7.46 -12.01 -20.72
CA SER A 64 6.65 -13.18 -20.32
C SER A 64 5.26 -12.76 -19.84
N ARG A 65 5.10 -11.51 -19.40
CA ARG A 65 3.84 -10.93 -18.98
C ARG A 65 3.36 -10.00 -20.07
N ARG A 66 2.23 -10.31 -20.70
CA ARG A 66 1.55 -9.32 -21.55
C ARG A 66 1.09 -8.17 -20.65
N PRO A 67 1.58 -6.93 -20.83
CA PRO A 67 1.15 -5.82 -20.00
C PRO A 67 -0.34 -5.60 -20.24
N LYS A 68 -1.15 -5.82 -19.20
CA LYS A 68 -2.61 -5.59 -19.22
C LYS A 68 -2.96 -4.12 -18.92
N SER A 69 -1.98 -3.34 -18.48
CA SER A 69 -2.12 -1.91 -18.30
C SER A 69 -1.97 -1.19 -19.63
N ILE A 70 -2.85 -0.24 -19.89
CA ILE A 70 -2.79 0.66 -21.06
C ILE A 70 -1.83 1.84 -20.85
N TRP A 71 -1.28 1.98 -19.65
CA TRP A 71 -0.45 3.12 -19.25
C TRP A 71 1.03 2.81 -19.46
N SER A 72 1.81 3.85 -19.73
CA SER A 72 3.29 3.77 -19.76
C SER A 72 3.85 3.83 -18.34
N PRO A 73 4.94 3.13 -18.01
CA PRO A 73 5.64 3.26 -16.72
C PRO A 73 6.09 4.70 -16.42
N GLY A 74 6.34 5.50 -17.46
CA GLY A 74 6.77 6.90 -17.33
C GLY A 74 5.65 7.92 -17.29
N CYS A 75 4.37 7.51 -17.14
CA CYS A 75 3.28 8.48 -17.10
C CYS A 75 3.33 9.34 -15.83
N SER A 76 2.97 10.62 -15.98
CA SER A 76 2.91 11.57 -14.88
C SER A 76 1.68 11.34 -14.01
N VAL A 77 1.79 11.66 -12.71
CA VAL A 77 0.66 11.61 -11.78
C VAL A 77 -0.40 12.64 -12.20
N PRO A 78 -1.69 12.27 -12.24
CA PRO A 78 -2.77 13.21 -12.49
C PRO A 78 -2.79 14.35 -11.46
N ALA A 79 -3.00 15.58 -11.94
CA ALA A 79 -3.15 16.74 -11.07
C ALA A 79 -4.37 16.58 -10.14
N GLY A 80 -4.20 16.91 -8.86
CA GLY A 80 -5.29 16.88 -7.88
C GLY A 80 -5.76 15.49 -7.45
N LEU A 81 -5.02 14.42 -7.75
CA LEU A 81 -5.33 13.07 -7.28
C LEU A 81 -5.33 13.04 -5.73
N PRO A 82 -6.48 12.77 -5.07
CA PRO A 82 -6.54 12.75 -3.61
C PRO A 82 -5.82 11.51 -3.06
N VAL A 83 -5.13 11.69 -1.94
CA VAL A 83 -4.52 10.58 -1.20
C VAL A 83 -5.52 10.11 -0.13
N PRO A 84 -6.16 8.94 -0.27
CA PRO A 84 -7.17 8.49 0.67
C PRO A 84 -6.54 8.03 1.98
N GLN A 85 -7.32 8.13 3.06
CA GLN A 85 -6.86 7.74 4.40
C GLN A 85 -6.49 6.25 4.49
N SER A 86 -7.18 5.38 3.74
CA SER A 86 -6.85 3.95 3.65
C SER A 86 -5.43 3.69 3.13
N PHE A 87 -4.98 4.49 2.17
CA PHE A 87 -3.60 4.43 1.67
C PHE A 87 -2.62 4.89 2.77
N LEU A 88 -2.91 5.98 3.46
CA LEU A 88 -2.07 6.48 4.55
C LEU A 88 -1.93 5.43 5.67
N PHE A 89 -3.02 4.74 6.03
CA PHE A 89 -2.97 3.65 7.01
C PHE A 89 -2.13 2.46 6.52
N ALA A 90 -2.30 2.04 5.28
CA ALA A 90 -1.47 1.00 4.68
C ALA A 90 0.01 1.39 4.67
N MET A 91 0.32 2.65 4.34
CA MET A 91 1.69 3.17 4.31
C MET A 91 2.30 3.27 5.70
N HIS A 92 1.55 3.71 6.70
CA HIS A 92 2.04 3.73 8.08
C HIS A 92 2.40 2.32 8.56
N VAL A 93 1.53 1.35 8.29
CA VAL A 93 1.79 -0.05 8.59
C VAL A 93 3.01 -0.57 7.83
N ALA A 94 3.18 -0.19 6.56
CA ALA A 94 4.34 -0.57 5.76
C ALA A 94 5.67 -0.09 6.38
N LEU A 95 5.69 1.16 6.87
CA LEU A 95 6.91 1.80 7.39
C LEU A 95 7.18 1.47 8.86
N ARG A 96 6.16 1.51 9.71
CA ARG A 96 6.29 1.33 11.16
C ARG A 96 6.02 -0.11 11.61
N GLY A 97 5.30 -0.88 10.80
CA GLY A 97 4.91 -2.25 11.15
C GLY A 97 3.76 -2.34 12.15
N THR A 98 3.21 -1.20 12.59
CA THR A 98 2.11 -1.13 13.54
C THR A 98 0.93 -0.35 12.95
N PRO A 99 -0.31 -0.68 13.36
CA PRO A 99 -1.48 0.13 13.02
C PRO A 99 -1.31 1.58 13.48
N CYS A 100 -1.89 2.54 12.75
CA CYS A 100 -1.84 3.94 13.15
C CYS A 100 -2.42 4.13 14.57
N PRO A 101 -1.71 4.81 15.48
CA PRO A 101 -2.15 5.00 16.87
C PRO A 101 -3.49 5.77 16.98
N GLY A 102 -3.84 6.59 15.98
CA GLY A 102 -5.09 7.35 15.94
C GLY A 102 -6.36 6.56 15.58
N ALA A 103 -6.26 5.27 15.22
CA ALA A 103 -7.45 4.48 14.85
C ALA A 103 -8.31 4.06 16.07
N ALA A 104 -7.74 4.05 17.28
CA ALA A 104 -8.42 3.61 18.49
C ALA A 104 -8.79 4.74 19.47
N SER A 105 -8.23 5.95 19.31
CA SER A 105 -8.51 7.06 20.22
C SER A 105 -8.50 8.43 19.53
N SER A 106 -9.63 9.12 19.70
CA SER A 106 -9.82 10.59 19.64
C SER A 106 -10.07 11.26 18.29
N ARG A 107 -10.95 12.26 18.38
CA ARG A 107 -11.66 13.01 17.32
C ARG A 107 -10.89 14.20 16.76
N ASP A 108 -9.63 14.46 17.12
CA ASP A 108 -9.05 15.81 16.96
C ASP A 108 -7.66 15.92 16.31
N SER A 109 -7.18 14.90 15.62
CA SER A 109 -6.07 15.10 14.65
C SER A 109 -6.38 14.37 13.36
N SER A 110 -6.89 15.11 12.39
CA SER A 110 -7.14 14.59 11.05
C SER A 110 -5.82 14.03 10.48
N PHE A 111 -5.73 12.71 10.38
CA PHE A 111 -4.58 12.01 9.81
C PHE A 111 -4.59 12.21 8.29
N THR A 112 -4.06 13.36 7.86
CA THR A 112 -4.01 13.81 6.48
C THR A 112 -2.65 13.52 5.84
N ALA A 113 -2.61 13.51 4.51
CA ALA A 113 -1.37 13.31 3.77
C ALA A 113 -0.33 14.42 4.06
N GLY A 114 -0.76 15.67 4.23
CA GLY A 114 0.13 16.80 4.58
C GLY A 114 0.77 16.71 5.97
N ASN A 115 0.22 15.93 6.90
CA ASN A 115 0.79 15.74 8.24
C ASN A 115 1.42 14.35 8.42
N PHE A 116 1.33 13.49 7.41
CA PHE A 116 1.77 12.09 7.48
C PHE A 116 3.28 11.99 7.75
N GLY A 117 4.12 12.68 6.98
CA GLY A 117 5.58 12.65 7.15
C GLY A 117 6.01 12.99 8.58
N ARG A 118 5.49 14.09 9.13
CA ARG A 118 5.71 14.49 10.54
C ARG A 118 5.25 13.43 11.53
N SER A 119 4.07 12.83 11.31
CA SER A 119 3.53 11.81 12.22
C SER A 119 4.42 10.57 12.34
N ILE A 120 5.21 10.29 11.31
CA ILE A 120 6.17 9.18 11.30
C ILE A 120 7.63 9.66 11.41
N GLY A 121 7.90 10.92 11.74
CA GLY A 121 9.27 11.45 11.87
C GLY A 121 10.09 11.44 10.58
N MET A 122 9.43 11.53 9.41
CA MET A 122 10.05 11.66 8.09
C MET A 122 9.58 12.96 7.45
N ASP A 123 10.23 14.08 7.79
CA ASP A 123 9.79 15.41 7.33
C ASP A 123 9.91 15.59 5.81
N ASP A 124 10.82 14.84 5.17
CA ASP A 124 10.98 14.83 3.70
C ASP A 124 9.81 14.13 2.97
N LEU A 125 8.97 13.39 3.70
CA LEU A 125 7.83 12.68 3.13
C LEU A 125 6.63 13.62 2.96
N THR A 126 6.67 14.38 1.88
CA THR A 126 5.62 15.33 1.50
C THR A 126 4.37 14.62 0.97
N GLU A 127 3.23 15.33 0.98
CA GLU A 127 2.00 14.84 0.36
C GLU A 127 2.18 14.53 -1.14
N ASP A 128 2.98 15.32 -1.85
CA ASP A 128 3.28 15.09 -3.26
C ASP A 128 4.04 13.78 -3.47
N LEU A 129 5.00 13.47 -2.59
CA LEU A 129 5.73 12.21 -2.64
C LEU A 129 4.82 11.02 -2.36
N LEU A 130 3.92 11.13 -1.36
CA LEU A 130 2.92 10.10 -1.06
C LEU A 130 1.97 9.87 -2.24
N ARG A 131 1.52 10.93 -2.89
CA ARG A 131 0.66 10.87 -4.07
C ARG A 131 1.35 10.18 -5.24
N GLN A 132 2.63 10.50 -5.46
CA GLN A 132 3.45 9.84 -6.48
C GLN A 132 3.65 8.35 -6.16
N ALA A 133 4.01 8.02 -4.92
CA ALA A 133 4.19 6.64 -4.48
C ALA A 133 2.90 5.83 -4.67
N MET A 134 1.75 6.38 -4.26
CA MET A 134 0.44 5.77 -4.43
C MET A 134 0.11 5.50 -5.89
N PHE A 135 0.32 6.48 -6.77
CA PHE A 135 0.02 6.36 -8.19
C PHE A 135 0.91 5.30 -8.85
N ARG A 136 2.22 5.35 -8.61
CA ARG A 136 3.18 4.36 -9.14
C ARG A 136 2.88 2.96 -8.62
N TYR A 137 2.51 2.82 -7.35
CA TYR A 137 2.13 1.54 -6.78
C TYR A 137 0.85 0.99 -7.43
N ALA A 138 -0.16 1.84 -7.69
CA ALA A 138 -1.35 1.43 -8.43
C ALA A 138 -1.03 0.98 -9.86
N LEU A 139 -0.11 1.66 -10.55
CA LEU A 139 0.38 1.21 -11.86
C LEU A 139 1.08 -0.13 -11.77
N TYR A 140 1.96 -0.33 -10.80
CA TYR A 140 2.61 -1.62 -10.56
C TYR A 140 1.59 -2.75 -10.34
N LEU A 141 0.58 -2.51 -9.51
CA LEU A 141 -0.51 -3.47 -9.33
C LEU A 141 -1.25 -3.77 -10.64
N SER A 142 -1.42 -2.77 -11.52
CA SER A 142 -2.04 -2.99 -12.83
C SER A 142 -1.23 -3.91 -13.76
N TYR A 143 0.10 -3.88 -13.68
CA TYR A 143 0.96 -4.78 -14.46
C TYR A 143 1.02 -6.20 -13.89
N THR A 144 0.88 -6.34 -12.57
CA THR A 144 0.92 -7.63 -11.88
C THR A 144 -0.45 -8.30 -11.75
N TYR A 145 -1.52 -7.60 -12.15
CA TYR A 145 -2.88 -8.07 -11.99
C TYR A 145 -3.20 -9.29 -12.88
N GLY A 146 -3.55 -10.40 -12.23
CA GLY A 146 -3.88 -11.67 -12.89
C GLY A 146 -5.18 -11.64 -13.71
N GLY A 147 -6.08 -10.68 -13.45
CA GLY A 147 -7.39 -10.60 -14.11
C GLY A 147 -8.57 -11.09 -13.26
N GLU A 148 -8.32 -11.61 -12.07
CA GLU A 148 -9.35 -12.14 -11.17
C GLU A 148 -9.86 -11.05 -10.20
N GLY A 149 -11.16 -10.73 -10.29
CA GLY A 149 -11.84 -9.77 -9.41
C GLY A 149 -11.89 -8.33 -9.92
N GLU A 150 -11.95 -7.37 -8.98
CA GLU A 150 -11.86 -5.94 -9.30
C GLU A 150 -10.38 -5.54 -9.39
N ALA A 151 -10.02 -4.84 -10.47
CA ALA A 151 -8.65 -4.36 -10.65
C ALA A 151 -8.28 -3.36 -9.53
N PRO A 152 -7.21 -3.63 -8.75
CA PRO A 152 -6.88 -2.87 -7.54
C PRO A 152 -6.54 -1.39 -7.79
N GLN A 153 -6.22 -1.03 -9.03
CA GLN A 153 -5.92 0.33 -9.48
C GLN A 153 -7.15 1.16 -9.90
N LEU A 154 -8.35 0.56 -9.98
CA LEU A 154 -9.53 1.21 -10.58
C LEU A 154 -9.97 2.49 -9.85
N TRP A 155 -9.73 2.60 -8.55
CA TRP A 155 -10.08 3.79 -7.77
C TRP A 155 -9.12 4.96 -8.04
N VAL A 156 -7.83 4.69 -8.26
CA VAL A 156 -6.84 5.72 -8.65
C VAL A 156 -7.11 6.24 -10.06
N MET A 157 -7.56 5.36 -10.95
CA MET A 157 -7.69 5.63 -12.39
C MET A 157 -9.09 6.11 -12.81
N ASN A 158 -10.03 6.28 -11.88
CA ASN A 158 -11.40 6.75 -12.17
C ASN A 158 -11.70 8.06 -11.43
N PRO A 159 -11.59 9.23 -12.11
CA PRO A 159 -11.85 10.53 -11.50
C PRO A 159 -13.26 10.69 -10.90
N LYS A 160 -14.26 9.97 -11.43
CA LYS A 160 -15.63 9.99 -10.88
C LYS A 160 -15.69 9.35 -9.48
N ARG A 161 -14.76 8.43 -9.18
CA ARG A 161 -14.64 7.81 -7.84
C ARG A 161 -13.89 8.70 -6.84
N TRP A 162 -13.10 9.68 -7.30
CA TRP A 162 -12.41 10.62 -6.39
C TRP A 162 -13.39 11.50 -5.60
N GLY A 163 -14.54 11.84 -6.20
CA GLY A 163 -15.59 12.62 -5.53
C GLY A 163 -16.41 11.83 -4.51
N GLN A 164 -16.35 10.50 -4.51
CA GLN A 164 -17.10 9.62 -3.61
C GLN A 164 -16.33 9.26 -2.32
N GLN A 165 -15.05 9.64 -2.23
CA GLN A 165 -14.17 9.36 -1.08
C GLN A 165 -13.91 10.58 -0.18
N ARG A 166 -14.73 11.64 -0.31
CA ARG A 166 -14.71 12.80 0.59
C ARG A 166 -15.61 12.59 1.79
#